data_AF-A0A1M4J456-F1
#
_entry.id   AF-A0A1M4J456-F1
#
_cell.length_a   1.000
_cell.length_b   1.000
_cell.length_c   1.000
_cell.angle_alpha   90.00
_cell.angle_beta   90.00
_cell.angle_gamma   90.00
#
_symmetry.space_group_name_H-M   'P 1'
#
loop_
_entity.id
_entity.type
_entity.pdbx_description
1 polymer ?
#
loop_
_entity_poly.entity_id
_entity_poly.type
_entity_poly.pdbx_seq_one_letter_code
_entity_poly.pdbx_strand_id
1 'polypeptide(L)' 'MRSTPQRCRYTERLAGAAIEPSVGSVGDSYDNALAETINGLYKAEVIHRHSWRNRQDVELATLDRVDWYNHK' A
#
# COMPACT_ATOMS: atom_id res chain seq x y z
N MET A 1 -20.06 5.65 -28.24
CA MET A 1 -18.81 5.38 -27.48
C MET A 1 -19.18 5.20 -26.02
N ARG A 2 -18.96 4.02 -25.43
CA ARG A 2 -19.14 3.80 -23.98
C ARG A 2 -17.83 4.14 -23.28
N SER A 3 -17.81 5.25 -22.56
CA SER A 3 -16.75 5.55 -21.60
C SER A 3 -17.15 4.91 -20.28
N THR A 4 -16.50 3.81 -19.90
CA THR A 4 -16.74 3.16 -18.59
C THR A 4 -16.06 4.00 -17.51
N PRO A 5 -16.79 4.61 -16.55
CA PRO A 5 -16.15 5.38 -15.49
C PRO A 5 -15.54 4.41 -14.46
N GLN A 6 -14.23 4.19 -14.53
CA GLN A 6 -13.50 3.34 -13.56
C GLN A 6 -13.56 3.85 -12.11
N ARG A 7 -13.93 5.12 -11.88
CA ARG A 7 -14.11 5.69 -10.53
C ARG A 7 -15.28 5.10 -9.76
N CYS A 8 -16.33 4.60 -10.43
CA CYS A 8 -17.53 4.11 -9.75
C CYS A 8 -17.28 2.81 -8.98
N ARG A 9 -16.49 1.87 -9.53
CA ARG A 9 -16.32 0.53 -8.94
C ARG A 9 -15.62 0.52 -7.59
N TYR A 10 -14.66 1.42 -7.35
CA TYR A 10 -13.96 1.50 -6.06
C TYR A 10 -14.90 2.00 -4.96
N THR A 11 -15.57 3.13 -5.19
CA THR A 11 -16.54 3.71 -4.24
C THR A 11 -17.74 2.80 -4.02
N GLU A 12 -18.25 2.14 -5.08
CA GLU A 12 -19.33 1.16 -4.98
C GLU A 12 -18.94 -0.04 -4.08
N ARG A 13 -17.70 -0.53 -4.19
CA ARG A 13 -17.22 -1.65 -3.34
C ARG A 13 -17.03 -1.23 -1.90
N LEU A 14 -16.53 -0.02 -1.64
CA LEU A 14 -16.41 0.51 -0.29
C LEU A 14 -17.78 0.71 0.35
N ALA A 15 -18.73 1.29 -0.38
CA ALA A 15 -20.11 1.44 0.06
C ALA A 15 -20.77 0.08 0.34
N GLY A 16 -20.57 -0.92 -0.53
CA GLY A 16 -21.07 -2.29 -0.33
C GLY A 16 -20.43 -3.02 0.86
N ALA A 17 -19.23 -2.61 1.28
CA ALA A 17 -18.54 -3.13 2.45
C ALA A 17 -18.75 -2.28 3.73
N ALA A 18 -19.57 -1.23 3.65
CA ALA A 18 -19.75 -0.23 4.72
C ALA A 18 -18.43 0.41 5.19
N ILE A 19 -17.48 0.60 4.28
CA ILE A 19 -16.19 1.27 4.54
C ILE A 19 -16.30 2.70 4.05
N GLU A 20 -16.09 3.66 4.95
CA GLU A 20 -16.02 5.07 4.58
C GLU A 20 -14.69 5.37 3.88
N PRO A 21 -14.69 5.90 2.64
CA PRO A 21 -13.46 6.27 1.96
C PRO A 21 -12.83 7.49 2.64
N SER A 22 -11.71 7.29 3.32
CA SER A 22 -10.81 8.39 3.67
C SER A 22 -9.97 8.73 2.42
N VAL A 23 -10.49 9.65 1.61
CA VAL A 23 -9.73 10.30 0.54
C VAL A 23 -9.38 11.69 1.04
N GLY A 24 -8.11 11.88 1.41
CA GLY A 24 -7.63 13.12 1.99
C GLY A 24 -8.00 14.35 1.17
N SER A 25 -8.14 15.49 1.86
CA SER A 25 -8.37 16.77 1.19
C SER A 25 -7.13 17.18 0.37
N VAL A 26 -7.32 17.87 -0.76
CA VAL A 26 -6.21 18.37 -1.58
C VAL A 26 -5.34 19.30 -0.73
N GLY A 27 -4.09 18.90 -0.47
CA GLY A 27 -3.12 19.70 0.29
C GLY A 27 -2.91 19.26 1.73
N ASP A 28 -3.60 18.23 2.23
CA ASP A 28 -3.28 17.62 3.52
C ASP A 28 -2.41 16.36 3.33
N SER A 29 -1.12 16.47 3.67
CA SER A 29 -0.17 15.37 3.57
C SER A 29 -0.22 14.41 4.76
N TYR A 30 -0.88 14.79 5.86
CA TYR A 30 -0.88 13.97 7.08
C TYR A 30 -1.57 12.63 6.89
N ASP A 31 -2.63 12.59 6.06
CA ASP A 31 -3.38 11.36 5.76
C ASP A 31 -2.50 10.24 5.17
N ASN A 32 -1.45 10.60 4.40
CA ASN A 32 -0.55 9.64 3.76
C ASN A 32 0.82 9.54 4.44
N ALA A 33 1.18 10.48 5.33
CA ALA A 33 2.51 10.58 5.90
C ALA A 33 2.98 9.29 6.60
N LEU A 34 2.07 8.63 7.34
CA LEU A 34 2.38 7.35 7.97
C LEU A 34 2.64 6.26 6.92
N ALA A 35 1.75 6.13 5.94
CA ALA A 35 1.91 5.14 4.88
C ALA A 35 3.21 5.36 4.09
N GLU A 36 3.56 6.61 3.78
CA GLU A 36 4.81 6.97 3.11
C GLU A 36 6.03 6.62 3.94
N THR A 37 5.99 6.86 5.25
CA THR A 37 7.08 6.52 6.16
C THR A 37 7.32 5.01 6.18
N ILE A 38 6.25 4.22 6.33
CA ILE A 38 6.33 2.74 6.31
C ILE A 38 6.86 2.23 4.97
N ASN A 39 6.36 2.79 3.86
CA ASN A 39 6.78 2.38 2.53
C ASN A 39 8.24 2.78 2.23
N GLY A 40 8.68 3.92 2.78
CA GLY A 40 10.07 4.38 2.73
C GLY A 40 11.00 3.44 3.48
N LEU A 41 10.65 3.06 4.70
CA LEU A 41 11.40 2.09 5.50
C LEU A 41 11.47 0.72 4.80
N TYR A 42 10.34 0.24 4.27
CA TYR A 42 10.29 -1.00 3.49
C TYR A 42 11.30 -1.01 2.35
N LYS A 43 11.32 0.06 1.54
CA LYS A 43 12.26 0.17 0.42
C LYS A 43 13.71 0.25 0.90
N ALA A 44 13.98 1.02 1.94
CA ALA A 44 15.32 1.21 2.46
C ALA A 44 15.94 -0.08 3.02
N GLU A 45 15.14 -0.90 3.70
CA GLU A 45 15.64 -2.08 4.41
C GLU A 45 15.59 -3.35 3.55
N VAL A 46 14.54 -3.57 2.77
CA VAL A 46 14.36 -4.81 1.98
C VAL A 46 14.77 -4.63 0.53
N ILE A 47 14.43 -3.51 -0.11
CA ILE A 47 14.61 -3.37 -1.56
C ILE A 47 16.00 -2.84 -1.91
N HIS A 48 16.47 -1.77 -1.26
CA HIS A 48 17.71 -1.10 -1.67
C HIS A 48 18.99 -1.83 -1.22
N ARG A 49 18.92 -2.71 -0.23
CA ARG A 49 20.08 -3.40 0.35
C ARG A 49 20.34 -4.78 -0.24
N HIS A 50 19.46 -5.25 -1.13
CA HIS A 50 19.47 -6.61 -1.64
C HIS A 50 19.24 -6.62 -3.15
N SER A 51 19.95 -7.50 -3.85
CA SER A 51 19.66 -7.86 -5.24
C SER A 51 18.91 -9.18 -5.25
N TRP A 52 17.71 -9.18 -5.82
CA TRP A 52 16.83 -10.34 -5.81
C TRP A 52 16.95 -11.13 -7.11
N ARG A 53 16.98 -12.46 -7.01
CA ARG A 53 17.12 -13.33 -8.19
C ARG A 53 15.79 -13.51 -8.91
N ASN A 54 14.69 -13.56 -8.17
CA ASN A 54 13.34 -13.67 -8.69
C ASN A 54 12.35 -12.94 -7.76
N ARG A 55 11.08 -12.88 -8.18
CA ARG A 55 10.03 -12.20 -7.43
C ARG A 55 9.63 -12.96 -6.16
N GLN A 56 9.67 -14.28 -6.17
CA GLN A 56 9.32 -15.12 -5.03
C GLN A 56 10.25 -14.86 -3.83
N ASP A 57 11.53 -14.60 -4.10
CA ASP A 57 12.50 -14.24 -3.05
C ASP A 57 12.12 -12.91 -2.37
N VAL A 58 11.64 -11.93 -3.16
CA VAL A 58 11.13 -10.65 -2.62
C VAL A 58 9.86 -10.87 -1.80
N GLU A 59 8.95 -11.72 -2.28
CA GLU A 59 7.70 -12.03 -1.58
C GLU A 59 7.97 -12.67 -0.21
N LEU A 60 8.90 -13.63 -0.14
CA LEU A 60 9.29 -14.24 1.13
C LEU A 60 9.92 -13.23 2.09
N ALA A 61 10.88 -12.43 1.62
CA ALA A 61 11.49 -11.39 2.44
C ALA A 61 10.49 -10.31 2.91
N THR A 62 9.46 -10.05 2.10
CA THR A 62 8.36 -9.16 2.49
C THR A 62 7.54 -9.77 3.63
N LEU A 63 7.23 -11.08 3.56
CA LEU A 63 6.51 -11.78 4.63
C LEU A 63 7.29 -11.73 5.94
N ASP A 64 8.59 -12.04 5.91
CA ASP A 64 9.46 -12.01 7.09
C ASP A 64 9.52 -10.61 7.70
N ARG A 65 9.62 -9.57 6.85
CA ARG A 65 9.61 -8.18 7.31
C ARG A 65 8.29 -7.80 7.99
N VAL A 66 7.16 -8.19 7.39
CA VAL A 66 5.82 -7.89 7.93
C VAL A 66 5.62 -8.59 9.26
N ASP A 67 6.07 -9.84 9.41
CA ASP A 67 6.03 -10.54 10.69
C ASP A 67 6.86 -9.80 11.74
N TRP A 68 8.12 -9.49 11.44
CA TRP A 68 9.00 -8.76 12.34
C TRP A 68 8.40 -7.41 12.78
N TYR A 69 7.95 -6.58 11.83
CA TYR A 69 7.42 -5.25 12.13
C TYR A 69 6.17 -5.27 13.02
N ASN A 70 5.33 -6.31 12.90
CA ASN A 70 4.07 -6.38 13.65
C ASN A 70 4.17 -7.19 14.96
N HIS A 71 5.17 -8.05 15.11
CA HIS A 71 5.21 -9.05 16.18
C HIS A 71 6.51 -9.11 16.99
N LYS A 72 7.52 -8.30 16.67
CA LYS A 72 8.83 -8.27 17.36
C LYS A 72 9.22 -6.85 17.76
#